data_AF-A0A938BMB1-F1
#
_entry.id   AF-A0A938BMB1-F1
#
_cell.length_a   1.000
_cell.length_b   1.000
_cell.length_c   1.000
_cell.angle_alpha   90.00
_cell.angle_beta   90.00
_cell.angle_gamma   90.00
#
_symmetry.space_group_name_H-M   'P 1'
#
loop_
_entity.id
_entity.type
_entity.pdbx_description
1 polymer ?
#
loop_
_entity_poly.entity_id
_entity_poly.type
_entity_poly.pdbx_seq_one_letter_code
_entity_poly.pdbx_strand_id
1 'polypeptide(L)'
;MVFAQADPFEGTWKLNVAKSKLSRPLQSAVMTLRVGIDDESPRQSIERMSLEIVTAGGTREGIRYTSRYSGRPGGDFWVTDLVSGKEVPEEAVLKIIDDNTREFSRVKGNTVVATTRRTLSSDRKVITAHETVKRADGTSIEEVWVWERQ
;
A
#
# COMPACT_ATOMS: atom_id res chain seq x y z
N MET A 1 -5.79 -22.87 22.71
CA MET A 1 -5.41 -21.47 22.43
C MET A 1 -4.61 -21.50 21.14
N VAL A 2 -5.22 -21.11 20.02
CA VAL A 2 -4.53 -21.04 18.73
C VAL A 2 -3.93 -19.65 18.64
N PHE A 3 -2.61 -19.54 18.55
CA PHE A 3 -1.99 -18.28 18.20
C PHE A 3 -2.40 -17.97 16.76
N ALA A 4 -3.17 -16.89 16.56
CA ALA A 4 -3.46 -16.40 15.21
C ALA A 4 -2.13 -16.23 14.48
N GLN A 5 -1.95 -16.93 13.36
CA GLN A 5 -0.78 -16.75 12.53
C GLN A 5 -0.79 -15.30 12.05
N ALA A 6 0.27 -14.54 12.36
CA ALA A 6 0.40 -13.17 11.88
C ALA A 6 0.20 -13.13 10.36
N ASP A 7 -0.63 -12.21 9.88
CA ASP A 7 -0.92 -12.08 8.45
C ASP A 7 0.41 -11.95 7.68
N PRO A 8 0.59 -12.68 6.57
CA PRO A 8 1.88 -12.77 5.92
C PRO A 8 2.30 -11.45 5.25
N PHE A 9 1.45 -10.44 5.10
CA PHE A 9 1.84 -9.10 4.67
C PHE A 9 2.37 -8.23 5.82
N GLU A 10 2.07 -8.56 7.08
CA GLU A 10 2.59 -7.84 8.24
C GLU A 10 4.12 -7.84 8.25
N GLY A 11 4.70 -6.67 8.49
CA GLY A 11 6.14 -6.50 8.58
C GLY A 11 6.63 -5.17 8.03
N THR A 12 7.95 -5.05 7.94
CA THR A 12 8.63 -3.93 7.32
C THR A 12 9.30 -4.41 6.04
N TRP A 13 9.17 -3.61 4.99
CA TRP A 13 9.49 -3.95 3.61
C TRP A 13 10.34 -2.85 3.02
N LYS A 14 11.53 -3.19 2.52
CA LYS A 14 12.45 -2.25 1.88
C LYS A 14 12.36 -2.39 0.37
N LEU A 15 12.31 -1.26 -0.33
CA LEU A 15 12.28 -1.23 -1.78
C LEU A 15 13.60 -1.75 -2.37
N ASN A 16 13.51 -2.71 -3.28
CA ASN A 16 14.60 -3.06 -4.18
C ASN A 16 14.49 -2.19 -5.45
N VAL A 17 15.18 -1.05 -5.43
CA VAL A 17 15.18 -0.07 -6.54
C VAL A 17 15.65 -0.72 -7.84
N ALA A 18 16.68 -1.58 -7.78
CA ALA A 18 17.27 -2.21 -8.96
C ALA A 18 16.32 -3.20 -9.66
N LYS A 19 15.43 -3.87 -8.91
CA LYS A 19 14.42 -4.79 -9.46
C LYS A 19 13.11 -4.11 -9.85
N SER A 20 12.92 -2.86 -9.44
CA SER A 20 11.67 -2.11 -9.67
C SER A 20 11.67 -1.39 -11.03
N LYS A 21 10.47 -1.13 -11.56
CA LYS A 21 10.25 -0.31 -12.75
C LYS A 21 9.41 0.90 -12.35
N LEU A 22 10.09 2.02 -12.10
CA LEU A 22 9.48 3.23 -11.55
C LEU A 22 9.50 4.35 -12.60
N SER A 23 8.48 5.20 -12.59
CA SER A 23 8.37 6.34 -13.50
C SER A 23 9.33 7.48 -13.17
N ARG A 24 9.85 7.49 -11.94
CA ARG A 24 10.87 8.44 -11.47
C ARG A 24 11.94 7.72 -10.63
N PRO A 25 13.19 8.22 -10.63
CA PRO A 25 14.26 7.61 -9.87
C PRO A 25 14.09 7.87 -8.36
N LEU A 26 14.21 6.81 -7.57
CA LEU A 26 14.18 6.84 -6.10
C LEU A 26 15.52 6.39 -5.53
N GLN A 27 15.92 6.99 -4.41
CA GLN A 27 17.08 6.53 -3.65
C GLN A 27 16.72 5.34 -2.76
N SER A 28 15.58 5.41 -2.06
CA SER A 28 15.10 4.35 -1.18
C SER A 28 13.63 4.51 -0.86
N ALA A 29 12.99 3.43 -0.44
CA ALA A 29 11.70 3.50 0.23
C ALA A 29 11.55 2.36 1.24
N VAL A 30 10.74 2.61 2.28
CA VAL A 30 10.39 1.64 3.32
C VAL A 30 8.88 1.68 3.52
N MET A 31 8.25 0.51 3.46
CA MET A 31 6.84 0.31 3.75
C MET A 31 6.70 -0.52 5.03
N THR A 32 5.92 -0.06 5.99
CA THR A 32 5.54 -0.83 7.18
C THR A 32 4.06 -1.14 7.13
N LEU A 33 3.73 -2.42 7.30
CA LEU A 33 2.37 -2.93 7.38
C LEU A 33 2.12 -3.51 8.76
N ARG A 34 0.96 -3.17 9.32
CA ARG A 34 0.38 -3.80 10.52
C ARG A 34 -1.00 -4.29 10.14
N VAL A 35 -1.28 -5.57 10.35
CA VAL A 35 -2.49 -6.21 9.85
C VAL A 35 -3.18 -6.95 10.99
N GLY A 36 -4.39 -6.52 11.33
CA GLY A 36 -5.28 -7.25 12.23
C GLY A 36 -6.32 -8.00 11.41
N ILE A 37 -6.24 -9.32 11.39
CA ILE A 37 -7.23 -10.17 10.72
C ILE A 37 -8.37 -10.51 11.68
N ASP A 38 -9.60 -10.36 11.18
CA ASP A 38 -10.81 -10.84 11.80
C ASP A 38 -11.23 -12.15 11.10
N ASP A 39 -11.06 -13.27 11.80
CA ASP A 39 -11.29 -14.62 11.27
C ASP A 39 -12.78 -14.88 11.00
N GLU A 40 -13.69 -14.24 11.74
CA GLU A 40 -15.14 -14.39 11.57
C GLU A 40 -15.65 -13.50 10.43
N SER A 41 -14.99 -12.37 10.21
CA SER A 41 -15.35 -11.41 9.18
C SER A 41 -14.12 -10.78 8.54
N PRO A 42 -13.52 -11.41 7.50
CA PRO A 42 -12.32 -10.89 6.84
C PRO A 42 -12.46 -9.45 6.33
N ARG A 43 -13.68 -8.99 6.03
CA ARG A 43 -13.98 -7.60 5.62
C ARG A 43 -13.87 -6.58 6.75
N GLN A 44 -13.87 -7.02 8.01
CA GLN A 44 -13.64 -6.19 9.19
C GLN A 44 -12.16 -6.13 9.58
N SER A 45 -11.30 -6.97 8.98
CA SER A 45 -9.86 -6.90 9.12
C SER A 45 -9.33 -5.50 8.78
N ILE A 46 -8.33 -5.04 9.53
CA ILE A 46 -7.74 -3.70 9.43
C ILE A 46 -6.28 -3.80 9.00
N GLU A 47 -5.87 -2.93 8.09
CA GLU A 47 -4.47 -2.67 7.79
C GLU A 47 -4.12 -1.23 8.20
N ARG A 48 -2.94 -1.06 8.79
CA ARG A 48 -2.26 0.23 8.91
C ARG A 48 -1.00 0.19 8.07
N MET A 49 -0.85 1.18 7.20
CA MET A 49 0.30 1.31 6.31
C MET A 49 1.01 2.63 6.58
N SER A 50 2.34 2.59 6.60
CA SER A 50 3.21 3.76 6.47
C SER A 50 4.22 3.51 5.35
N LEU A 51 4.32 4.44 4.41
CA LEU A 51 5.25 4.41 3.29
C LEU A 51 6.11 5.66 3.35
N GLU A 52 7.42 5.46 3.47
CA GLU A 52 8.42 6.50 3.43
C GLU A 52 9.25 6.34 2.16
N ILE A 53 9.43 7.42 1.41
CA ILE A 53 10.20 7.44 0.17
C ILE A 53 11.24 8.55 0.27
N VAL A 54 12.44 8.26 -0.23
CA VAL A 54 13.50 9.24 -0.50
C VAL A 54 13.76 9.23 -1.99
N THR A 55 13.53 10.37 -2.65
CA THR A 55 13.80 10.53 -4.08
C THR A 55 15.29 10.52 -4.36
N ALA A 56 15.70 10.38 -5.62
CA ALA A 56 17.12 10.48 -6.00
C ALA A 56 17.77 11.84 -5.63
N GLY A 57 16.98 12.91 -5.47
CA GLY A 57 17.44 14.21 -5.01
C GLY A 57 17.49 14.38 -3.49
N GLY A 58 17.16 13.34 -2.72
CA GLY A 58 17.15 13.38 -1.25
C GLY A 58 15.86 13.94 -0.63
N THR A 59 14.87 14.33 -1.44
CA THR A 59 13.57 14.78 -0.93
C THR A 59 12.83 13.62 -0.30
N ARG A 60 12.28 13.84 0.90
CA ARG A 60 11.39 12.90 1.57
C ARG A 60 9.95 13.13 1.14
N GLU A 61 9.24 12.06 0.89
CA GLU A 61 7.81 12.02 0.60
C GLU A 61 7.23 10.73 1.17
N GLY A 62 5.91 10.62 1.28
CA GLY A 62 5.33 9.40 1.82
C GLY A 62 3.87 9.57 2.20
N ILE A 63 3.22 8.46 2.47
CA ILE A 63 1.83 8.44 2.92
C ILE A 63 1.66 7.46 4.08
N ARG A 64 0.62 7.68 4.87
CA ARG A 64 0.11 6.69 5.82
C ARG A 64 -1.39 6.59 5.73
N TYR A 65 -1.93 5.43 6.08
CA TYR A 65 -3.38 5.26 6.27
C TYR A 65 -3.68 4.17 7.30
N THR A 66 -4.92 4.18 7.77
CA THR A 66 -5.59 3.01 8.37
C THR A 66 -6.83 2.74 7.54
N SER A 67 -7.10 1.49 7.16
CA SER A 67 -8.33 1.14 6.46
C SER A 67 -8.74 -0.31 6.72
N ARG A 68 -10.00 -0.62 6.42
CA ARG A 68 -10.55 -1.98 6.49
C ARG A 68 -10.53 -2.63 5.11
N TYR A 69 -10.43 -3.95 5.08
CA TYR A 69 -10.60 -4.76 3.87
C TYR A 69 -12.08 -4.90 3.42
N SER A 70 -12.85 -3.81 3.51
CA SER A 70 -14.28 -3.77 3.21
C SER A 70 -14.56 -3.72 1.70
N GLY A 71 -13.58 -3.31 0.90
CA GLY A 71 -13.70 -3.03 -0.53
C GLY A 71 -14.53 -1.80 -0.88
N ARG A 72 -14.84 -0.93 0.09
CA ARG A 72 -15.64 0.29 -0.10
C ARG A 72 -14.94 1.51 0.51
N PRO A 73 -15.07 2.71 -0.11
CA PRO A 73 -14.74 3.96 0.56
C PRO A 73 -15.73 4.23 1.71
N GLY A 74 -15.41 5.19 2.58
CA GLY A 74 -16.24 5.60 3.71
C GLY A 74 -15.65 5.23 5.08
N GLY A 75 -15.81 6.15 6.03
CA GLY A 75 -15.25 6.10 7.40
C GLY A 75 -14.10 7.10 7.59
N ASP A 76 -13.45 7.08 8.76
CA ASP A 76 -12.27 7.90 9.08
C ASP A 76 -10.97 7.32 8.47
N PHE A 77 -11.01 6.82 7.23
CA PHE A 77 -9.91 6.10 6.57
C PHE A 77 -9.17 6.96 5.55
N TRP A 78 -8.87 8.19 5.95
CA TRP A 78 -8.14 9.17 5.13
C TRP A 78 -6.67 8.77 4.93
N VAL A 79 -6.15 9.11 3.76
CA VAL A 79 -4.71 9.10 3.52
C VAL A 79 -4.11 10.37 4.13
N THR A 80 -3.03 10.22 4.88
CA THR A 80 -2.23 11.34 5.40
C THR A 80 -0.91 11.43 4.64
N ASP A 81 -0.51 12.63 4.26
CA ASP A 81 0.86 12.90 3.81
C ASP A 81 1.82 12.76 5.00
N LEU A 82 2.85 11.94 4.85
CA LEU A 82 3.73 11.57 5.97
C LEU A 82 4.61 12.74 6.43
N VAL A 83 5.00 13.62 5.51
CA VAL A 83 5.95 14.71 5.79
C VAL A 83 5.28 15.87 6.50
N SER A 84 4.12 16.30 6.00
CA SER A 84 3.33 17.40 6.57
C SER A 84 2.42 16.94 7.71
N GLY A 85 2.12 15.64 7.80
CA GLY A 85 1.17 15.09 8.76
C GLY A 85 -0.29 15.45 8.50
N LYS A 86 -0.60 16.08 7.35
CA LYS A 86 -1.94 16.53 6.99
C LYS A 86 -2.68 15.48 6.18
N GLU A 87 -3.99 15.39 6.39
CA GLU A 87 -4.86 14.60 5.53
C GLU A 87 -4.84 15.16 4.11
N VAL A 88 -4.77 14.26 3.14
CA VAL A 88 -4.99 14.58 1.73
C VAL A 88 -6.44 14.20 1.37
N PRO A 89 -7.05 14.82 0.35
CA PRO A 89 -8.45 14.56 -0.02
C PRO A 89 -8.60 13.23 -0.77
N GLU A 90 -8.11 12.14 -0.17
CA GLU A 90 -8.11 10.78 -0.70
C GLU A 90 -8.40 9.78 0.42
N GLU A 91 -9.23 8.78 0.12
CA GLU A 91 -9.54 7.66 1.01
C GLU A 91 -8.78 6.41 0.58
N ALA A 92 -8.39 5.59 1.57
CA ALA A 92 -7.78 4.29 1.35
C ALA A 92 -8.84 3.18 1.29
N VAL A 93 -8.93 2.47 0.16
CA VAL A 93 -9.85 1.33 -0.01
C VAL A 93 -9.05 0.06 -0.19
N LEU A 94 -9.32 -0.95 0.64
CA LEU A 94 -8.59 -2.22 0.62
C LEU A 94 -9.48 -3.41 0.26
N LYS A 95 -8.90 -4.38 -0.44
CA LYS A 95 -9.53 -5.68 -0.72
C LYS A 95 -8.54 -6.82 -0.52
N ILE A 96 -9.05 -7.92 0.01
CA ILE A 96 -8.42 -9.24 -0.06
C ILE A 96 -8.88 -9.86 -1.40
N ILE A 97 -7.93 -10.27 -2.24
CA ILE A 97 -8.22 -10.91 -3.53
C ILE A 97 -8.11 -12.44 -3.39
N ASP A 98 -7.00 -12.89 -2.83
CA ASP A 98 -6.70 -14.27 -2.44
C ASP A 98 -5.64 -14.25 -1.32
N ASP A 99 -5.21 -15.41 -0.81
CA ASP A 99 -4.28 -15.52 0.32
C ASP A 99 -2.97 -14.72 0.15
N ASN A 100 -2.48 -14.60 -1.09
CA ASN A 100 -1.21 -13.94 -1.41
C ASN A 100 -1.40 -12.63 -2.18
N THR A 101 -2.63 -12.17 -2.39
CA THR A 101 -2.90 -10.97 -3.20
C THR A 101 -3.84 -10.02 -2.46
N ARG A 102 -3.41 -8.75 -2.37
CA ARG A 102 -4.18 -7.64 -1.81
C ARG A 102 -4.27 -6.51 -2.84
N GLU A 103 -5.37 -5.77 -2.82
CA GLU A 103 -5.54 -4.56 -3.61
C GLU A 103 -5.72 -3.37 -2.67
N PHE A 104 -5.01 -2.28 -2.98
CA PHE A 104 -5.15 -0.97 -2.34
C PHE A 104 -5.50 0.05 -3.41
N SER A 105 -6.51 0.87 -3.17
CA SER A 105 -6.85 1.99 -4.03
C SER A 105 -6.89 3.29 -3.24
N ARG A 106 -6.42 4.36 -3.88
CA ARG A 106 -6.62 5.74 -3.44
C ARG A 106 -7.80 6.33 -4.19
N VAL A 107 -8.77 6.85 -3.46
CA VAL A 107 -10.02 7.36 -4.03
C VAL A 107 -10.22 8.81 -3.64
N LYS A 108 -10.38 9.69 -4.62
CA LYS A 108 -10.69 11.11 -4.43
C LYS A 108 -12.14 11.36 -4.81
N GLY A 109 -13.01 11.54 -3.82
CA GLY A 109 -14.46 11.58 -4.06
C GLY A 109 -14.94 10.27 -4.66
N ASN A 110 -15.47 10.29 -5.89
CA ASN A 110 -15.93 9.08 -6.60
C ASN A 110 -14.91 8.56 -7.62
N THR A 111 -13.69 9.12 -7.64
CA THR A 111 -12.69 8.81 -8.66
C THR A 111 -11.52 8.04 -8.04
N VAL A 112 -11.27 6.83 -8.54
CA VAL A 112 -10.04 6.08 -8.23
C VAL A 112 -8.86 6.77 -8.93
N VAL A 113 -7.92 7.30 -8.14
CA VAL A 113 -6.72 8.01 -8.64
C VAL A 113 -5.48 7.13 -8.67
N ALA A 114 -5.44 6.07 -7.86
CA ALA A 114 -4.42 5.04 -7.95
C ALA A 114 -4.97 3.68 -7.53
N THR A 115 -4.45 2.61 -8.13
CA THR A 115 -4.68 1.22 -7.72
C THR A 115 -3.37 0.48 -7.67
N THR A 116 -3.11 -0.19 -6.57
CA THR A 116 -1.93 -1.00 -6.31
C THR A 116 -2.36 -2.43 -6.02
N ARG A 117 -1.95 -3.39 -6.86
CA ARG A 117 -2.09 -4.83 -6.59
C ARG A 117 -0.78 -5.37 -6.03
N ARG A 118 -0.79 -5.81 -4.78
CA ARG A 118 0.36 -6.41 -4.08
C ARG A 118 0.22 -7.93 -4.12
N THR A 119 1.22 -8.61 -4.67
CA THR A 119 1.35 -10.07 -4.65
C THR A 119 2.54 -10.46 -3.81
N LEU A 120 2.32 -11.30 -2.81
CA LEU A 120 3.33 -11.86 -1.93
C LEU A 120 3.90 -13.15 -2.54
N SER A 121 5.23 -13.29 -2.50
CA SER A 121 5.90 -14.52 -2.92
C SER A 121 5.55 -15.70 -1.99
N SER A 122 5.65 -16.92 -2.50
CA SER A 122 5.35 -18.14 -1.74
C SER A 122 6.24 -18.32 -0.51
N ASP A 123 7.49 -17.85 -0.57
CA ASP A 123 8.42 -17.83 0.57
C ASP A 123 8.19 -16.66 1.53
N ARG A 124 7.21 -15.79 1.22
CA ARG A 124 6.80 -14.61 2.00
C ARG A 124 7.88 -13.54 2.16
N LYS A 125 8.92 -13.55 1.33
CA LYS A 125 10.05 -12.60 1.42
C LYS A 125 9.97 -11.42 0.48
N VAL A 126 9.12 -11.49 -0.55
CA VAL A 126 9.01 -10.45 -1.58
C VAL A 126 7.55 -10.06 -1.80
N ILE A 127 7.27 -8.76 -1.83
CA ILE A 127 6.02 -8.24 -2.39
C ILE A 127 6.34 -7.61 -3.74
N THR A 128 5.65 -8.04 -4.79
CA THR A 128 5.60 -7.32 -6.06
C THR A 128 4.29 -6.53 -6.12
N ALA A 129 4.40 -5.21 -6.27
CA ALA A 129 3.25 -4.33 -6.38
C ALA A 129 3.18 -3.73 -7.79
N HIS A 130 2.09 -4.01 -8.49
CA HIS A 130 1.76 -3.36 -9.75
C HIS A 130 0.87 -2.16 -9.44
N GLU A 131 1.32 -0.96 -9.77
CA GLU A 131 0.60 0.27 -9.49
C GLU A 131 0.23 0.99 -10.78
N THR A 132 -1.05 1.36 -10.87
CA THR A 132 -1.56 2.25 -11.90
C THR A 132 -1.94 3.58 -11.25
N VAL A 133 -1.34 4.68 -11.67
CA VAL A 133 -1.66 6.04 -11.19
C VAL A 133 -2.30 6.83 -12.33
N LYS A 134 -3.50 7.38 -12.10
CA LYS A 134 -4.17 8.26 -13.06
C LYS A 134 -3.65 9.69 -12.91
N ARG A 135 -3.32 10.32 -14.03
CA ARG A 135 -2.94 11.73 -14.10
C ARG A 135 -4.15 12.61 -14.38
N ALA A 136 -4.02 13.90 -14.06
CA ALA A 136 -5.04 14.90 -14.31
C ALA A 136 -5.32 15.12 -15.82
N ASP A 137 -4.35 14.81 -16.68
CA ASP A 137 -4.48 14.88 -18.15
C ASP A 137 -5.23 13.69 -18.77
N GLY A 138 -5.72 12.76 -17.96
CA GLY A 138 -6.43 11.56 -18.39
C GLY A 138 -5.53 10.38 -18.77
N THR A 139 -4.20 10.54 -18.76
CA THR A 139 -3.26 9.44 -18.95
C THR A 139 -3.02 8.64 -17.66
N SER A 140 -2.36 7.50 -17.77
CA SER A 140 -1.91 6.73 -16.61
C SER A 140 -0.40 6.48 -16.61
N ILE A 141 0.13 6.23 -15.42
CA ILE A 141 1.45 5.65 -15.18
C ILE A 141 1.25 4.22 -14.72
N GLU A 142 2.07 3.32 -15.25
CA GLU A 142 2.23 1.99 -14.70
C GLU A 142 3.60 1.87 -14.04
N GLU A 143 3.63 1.38 -12.81
CA GLU A 143 4.86 1.12 -12.05
C GLU A 143 4.86 -0.30 -11.51
N VAL A 144 6.06 -0.85 -11.33
CA VAL A 144 6.29 -2.13 -10.64
C VAL A 144 7.24 -1.89 -9.50
N TRP A 145 6.74 -2.05 -8.29
CA TRP A 145 7.52 -1.93 -7.06
C TRP A 145 7.86 -3.31 -6.53
N VAL A 146 9.14 -3.59 -6.33
CA VAL A 146 9.62 -4.85 -5.75
C VAL A 146 10.13 -4.58 -4.35
N TRP A 147 9.42 -5.09 -3.35
CA TRP A 147 9.74 -4.93 -1.94
C TRP A 147 10.31 -6.22 -1.37
N GLU A 148 11.38 -6.12 -0.61
CA GLU A 148 12.00 -7.23 0.10
C GLU A 148 11.77 -7.04 1.59
N ARG A 149 11.41 -8.11 2.29
CA ARG A 149 11.19 -8.08 3.74
C ARG A 149 12.50 -7.71 4.45
N GLN A 150 12.41 -6.83 5.46
CA GLN A 150 13.54 -6.48 6.34
C GLN A 150 13.72 -7.47 7.50
#